data_AF-A0A090S102-F1
#
_entry.id   AF-A0A090S102-F1
#
_cell.length_a   1.000
_cell.length_b   1.000
_cell.length_c   1.000
_cell.angle_alpha   90.00
_cell.angle_beta   90.00
_cell.angle_gamma   90.00
#
_symmetry.space_group_name_H-M   'P 1'
#
loop_
_entity.id
_entity.type
_entity.pdbx_description
1 polymer ?
#
loop_
_entity_poly.entity_id
_entity_poly.type
_entity_poly.pdbx_seq_one_letter_code
_entity_poly.pdbx_strand_id
1 'polypeptide(L)'
;MVNETRPDVIFMYDSADPQFTQSEVWKNLSAVKNQRVYRVDMTWREAEGPYSRLWVTMDIAHKTYPELFPAPTLAKVEEALCLAH
;
A
#
# COMPACT_ATOMS: atom_id res chain seq x y z
N MET A 1 -11.59 -24.17 -14.27
CA MET A 1 -10.75 -24.06 -13.05
C MET A 1 -10.63 -22.58 -12.75
N VAL A 2 -11.08 -22.15 -11.57
CA VAL A 2 -11.03 -20.75 -11.16
C VAL A 2 -9.56 -20.35 -11.01
N ASN A 3 -9.10 -19.44 -11.87
CA ASN A 3 -7.76 -18.89 -11.84
C ASN A 3 -7.75 -17.81 -10.76
N GLU A 4 -7.64 -18.23 -9.49
CA GLU A 4 -7.73 -17.37 -8.31
C GLU A 4 -6.60 -16.31 -8.33
N THR A 5 -6.96 -15.13 -8.82
CA THR A 5 -6.36 -13.80 -8.59
C THR A 5 -4.83 -13.75 -8.46
N ARG A 6 -4.15 -13.46 -9.57
CA ARG A 6 -2.78 -12.94 -9.53
C ARG A 6 -2.84 -11.48 -9.03
N PRO A 7 -2.21 -11.14 -7.89
CA PRO A 7 -2.25 -9.77 -7.41
C PRO A 7 -1.55 -8.83 -8.38
N ASP A 8 -2.16 -7.67 -8.64
CA ASP A 8 -1.55 -6.61 -9.44
C ASP A 8 -0.60 -5.74 -8.61
N VAL A 9 -0.89 -5.58 -7.31
CA VAL A 9 -0.06 -4.87 -6.34
C VAL A 9 0.07 -5.69 -5.06
N ILE A 10 1.23 -5.63 -4.41
CA ILE A 10 1.47 -6.22 -3.08
C ILE A 10 2.02 -5.13 -2.16
N PHE A 11 1.43 -5.00 -0.97
CA PHE A 11 1.98 -4.19 0.13
C PHE A 11 2.59 -5.11 1.17
N MET A 12 3.81 -4.81 1.59
CA MET A 12 4.60 -5.65 2.49
C MET A 12 5.23 -4.78 3.57
N TYR A 13 5.06 -5.18 4.84
CA TYR A 13 5.67 -4.46 5.94
C TYR A 13 7.20 -4.44 5.83
N ASP A 14 7.83 -3.33 6.21
CA ASP A 14 9.29 -3.17 6.19
C ASP A 14 9.99 -4.18 7.10
N SER A 15 9.35 -4.54 8.20
CA SER A 15 9.82 -5.54 9.15
C SER A 15 9.60 -6.99 8.69
N ALA A 16 8.85 -7.21 7.61
CA ALA A 16 8.70 -8.53 7.04
C ALA A 16 9.89 -8.83 6.13
N ASP A 17 10.68 -9.86 6.44
CA ASP A 17 11.52 -10.50 5.42
C ASP A 17 10.93 -11.88 5.12
N PRO A 18 9.95 -11.97 4.22
CA PRO A 18 9.21 -13.19 4.11
C PRO A 18 10.06 -14.24 3.39
N GLN A 19 10.20 -15.39 4.03
CA GLN A 19 10.89 -16.57 3.48
C GLN A 19 10.34 -16.97 2.11
N PHE A 20 9.08 -16.63 1.81
CA PHE A 20 8.44 -16.92 0.54
C PHE A 20 8.93 -16.07 -0.64
N THR A 21 9.60 -14.93 -0.41
CA THR A 21 10.08 -14.05 -1.49
C THR A 21 11.12 -14.71 -2.40
N GLN A 22 11.78 -15.76 -1.90
CA GLN A 22 12.74 -16.57 -2.66
C GLN A 22 12.08 -17.71 -3.46
N SER A 23 10.80 -18.01 -3.20
CA SER A 23 10.08 -19.12 -3.84
C SER A 23 9.78 -18.86 -5.32
N GLU A 24 9.64 -19.94 -6.09
CA GLU A 24 9.29 -19.86 -7.52
C GLU A 24 7.87 -19.31 -7.73
N VAL A 25 6.95 -19.57 -6.79
CA VAL A 25 5.59 -19.02 -6.82
C VAL A 25 5.63 -17.51 -6.74
N TRP A 26 6.41 -16.94 -5.80
CA TRP A 26 6.56 -15.50 -5.62
C TRP A 26 7.09 -14.80 -6.87
N LYS A 27 8.16 -15.33 -7.45
CA LYS A 27 8.76 -14.79 -8.70
C LYS A 27 7.77 -14.77 -9.87
N ASN A 28 6.76 -15.64 -9.83
CA ASN A 28 5.76 -15.75 -10.88
C ASN A 28 4.53 -14.84 -10.71
N LEU A 29 4.40 -14.13 -9.58
CA LEU A 29 3.31 -13.18 -9.34
C LEU A 29 3.39 -11.97 -10.26
N SER A 30 2.23 -11.50 -10.74
CA SER A 30 2.15 -10.32 -11.62
C SER A 30 2.73 -9.07 -10.98
N ALA A 31 2.37 -8.77 -9.72
CA ALA A 31 2.93 -7.64 -8.96
C ALA A 31 4.46 -7.67 -8.87
N VAL A 32 5.06 -8.85 -8.67
CA VAL A 32 6.52 -9.01 -8.58
C VAL A 32 7.17 -8.74 -9.94
N LYS A 33 6.65 -9.36 -11.01
CA LYS A 33 7.15 -9.17 -12.38
C LYS A 33 7.02 -7.72 -12.85
N ASN A 34 5.96 -7.03 -12.44
CA ASN A 34 5.68 -5.65 -12.80
C ASN A 34 6.28 -4.62 -11.82
N GLN A 35 7.09 -5.06 -10.85
CA GLN A 35 7.72 -4.19 -9.84
C GLN A 35 6.71 -3.38 -8.99
N ARG A 36 5.51 -3.92 -8.77
CA ARG A 36 4.43 -3.34 -7.98
C ARG A 36 4.35 -3.95 -6.58
N VAL A 37 5.52 -4.09 -5.94
CA VAL A 37 5.64 -4.54 -4.55
C VAL A 37 6.15 -3.37 -3.72
N TYR A 38 5.34 -2.89 -2.80
CA TYR A 38 5.65 -1.71 -2.01
C TYR A 38 5.84 -2.05 -0.54
N ARG A 39 6.88 -1.44 0.00
CA ARG A 39 7.28 -1.46 1.40
C ARG A 39 6.45 -0.44 2.18
N VAL A 40 5.88 -0.86 3.32
CA VAL A 40 5.00 -0.05 4.17
C VAL A 40 5.40 -0.19 5.64
N ASP A 41 5.21 0.86 6.41
CA ASP A 41 5.53 0.84 7.84
C ASP A 41 4.36 0.31 8.70
N MET A 42 4.55 0.31 10.02
CA MET A 42 3.57 -0.22 10.98
C MET A 42 2.28 0.61 11.09
N THR A 43 2.24 1.85 10.59
CA THR A 43 1.02 2.68 10.57
C THR A 43 -0.11 2.03 9.75
N TRP A 44 0.24 1.19 8.78
CA TRP A 44 -0.71 0.40 7.99
C TRP A 44 -1.37 -0.73 8.78
N ARG A 45 -0.71 -1.23 9.85
CA ARG A 45 -1.23 -2.34 10.65
C ARG A 45 -2.31 -1.88 11.62
N GLU A 46 -2.07 -0.75 12.26
CA GLU A 46 -2.89 -0.19 13.33
C GLU A 46 -3.40 1.18 12.87
N ALA A 47 -4.11 1.22 11.72
CA ALA A 47 -4.73 2.44 11.21
C ALA A 47 -5.97 2.80 12.06
N GLU A 48 -5.74 3.02 13.35
CA GLU A 48 -6.77 3.38 14.32
C GLU A 48 -7.06 4.87 14.26
N GLY A 49 -8.34 5.21 14.28
CA GLY A 49 -8.82 6.58 14.16
C GLY A 49 -8.88 7.13 12.73
N PRO A 50 -9.56 8.28 12.54
CA PRO A 50 -9.87 8.81 11.23
C PRO A 50 -8.62 9.36 10.50
N TYR A 51 -7.65 9.92 11.23
CA TYR A 51 -6.37 10.37 10.68
C TYR A 51 -5.60 9.23 10.02
N SER A 52 -5.30 8.16 10.78
CA SER A 52 -4.50 7.05 10.29
C SER A 52 -5.16 6.33 9.12
N ARG A 53 -6.49 6.16 9.14
CA ARG A 53 -7.26 5.57 8.03
C ARG A 53 -7.14 6.37 6.75
N LEU A 54 -7.27 7.70 6.83
CA LEU A 54 -7.12 8.56 5.66
C LEU A 54 -5.68 8.59 5.16
N TRP A 55 -4.71 8.67 6.07
CA TRP A 55 -3.30 8.61 5.73
C TRP A 55 -2.97 7.34 4.93
N VAL A 56 -3.33 6.17 5.45
CA VAL A 56 -3.10 4.87 4.79
C VAL A 56 -3.86 4.78 3.47
N THR A 57 -5.09 5.28 3.40
CA THR A 57 -5.88 5.29 2.15
C THR A 57 -5.21 6.14 1.07
N MET A 58 -4.76 7.33 1.42
CA MET A 58 -4.03 8.22 0.50
C MET A 58 -2.69 7.59 0.08
N ASP A 59 -1.99 6.93 1.01
CA ASP A 59 -0.73 6.25 0.73
C ASP A 59 -0.91 5.05 -0.22
N ILE A 60 -1.97 4.26 -0.04
CA ILE A 60 -2.38 3.18 -0.97
C ILE A 60 -2.58 3.78 -2.38
N ALA A 61 -3.35 4.86 -2.49
CA ALA A 61 -3.66 5.49 -3.77
C ALA A 61 -2.40 6.01 -4.45
N HIS A 62 -1.54 6.73 -3.72
CA HIS A 62 -0.28 7.26 -4.22
C HIS A 62 0.68 6.16 -4.68
N LYS A 63 0.90 5.12 -3.87
CA LYS A 63 1.79 4.00 -4.25
C LYS A 63 1.26 3.24 -5.46
N THR A 64 -0.06 3.13 -5.60
CA THR A 64 -0.69 2.40 -6.71
C THR A 64 -0.68 3.20 -8.02
N TYR A 65 -0.98 4.50 -7.97
CA TYR A 65 -1.08 5.38 -9.14
C TYR A 65 -0.47 6.77 -8.83
N PRO A 66 0.87 6.87 -8.73
CA PRO A 66 1.55 8.09 -8.27
C PRO A 66 1.35 9.30 -9.19
N GLU A 67 1.01 9.06 -10.46
CA GLU A 67 0.69 10.07 -11.46
C GLU A 67 -0.70 10.70 -11.27
N LEU A 68 -1.62 9.99 -10.60
CA LEU A 68 -2.99 10.46 -10.33
C LEU A 68 -3.14 10.98 -8.89
N PHE A 69 -2.46 10.32 -7.94
CA PHE A 69 -2.58 10.62 -6.53
C PHE A 69 -1.25 11.06 -5.95
N PRO A 70 -1.14 12.29 -5.42
CA PRO A 70 0.06 12.75 -4.73
C PRO A 70 0.22 12.05 -3.39
N ALA A 71 1.46 12.02 -2.87
CA ALA A 71 1.76 11.47 -1.56
C ALA A 71 0.94 12.12 -0.44
N PRO A 72 0.57 11.36 0.62
CA PRO A 72 -0.13 11.92 1.77
C PRO A 72 0.72 12.99 2.45
N THR A 73 0.05 14.06 2.90
CA THR A 73 0.63 15.10 3.75
C THR A 73 -0.33 15.39 4.89
N LEU A 74 0.19 15.90 6.01
CA LEU A 74 -0.64 16.28 7.16
C LEU A 74 -1.78 17.23 6.73
N ALA A 75 -1.44 18.28 5.98
CA ALA A 75 -2.41 19.26 5.49
C ALA A 75 -3.55 18.63 4.66
N LYS A 76 -3.25 17.64 3.80
CA LYS A 76 -4.28 16.95 3.01
C LYS A 76 -5.18 16.05 3.85
N VAL A 77 -4.61 15.41 4.87
CA VAL A 77 -5.40 14.59 5.79
C VAL A 77 -6.31 15.48 6.63
N GLU A 78 -5.80 16.61 7.12
CA GLU A 78 -6.58 17.62 7.85
C GLU A 78 -7.69 18.23 6.97
N GLU A 79 -7.39 18.55 5.71
CA GLU A 79 -8.36 19.01 4.72
C GLU A 79 -9.47 17.97 4.53
N ALA A 80 -9.11 16.70 4.32
CA ALA A 80 -10.08 15.62 4.15
C ALA A 80 -10.92 15.33 5.40
N LEU A 81 -10.42 15.70 6.59
CA LEU A 81 -11.15 15.63 7.86
C LEU A 81 -11.98 16.89 8.15
N CYS A 82 -11.95 17.89 7.27
CA CYS A 82 -12.54 19.20 7.50
C CYS A 82 -11.99 19.91 8.76
N LEU A 83 -10.71 19.67 9.06
CA LEU A 83 -9.98 20.29 10.18
C LEU A 83 -9.11 21.47 9.73
N ALA A 84 -8.86 21.59 8.42
CA ALA A 84 -8.21 22.76 7.84
C ALA A 84 -9.21 23.93 7.78
N HIS A 85 -8.81 25.08 8.35
CA HIS A 85 -9.53 26.35 8.32
C HIS A 85 -8.94 27.30 7.28
#